data_AF-A0A0F8Z9P5-F1
#
_entry.id   AF-A0A0F8Z9P5-F1
#
_cell.length_a   1.000
_cell.length_b   1.000
_cell.length_c   1.000
_cell.angle_alpha   90.00
_cell.angle_beta   90.00
_cell.angle_gamma   90.00
#
_symmetry.space_group_name_H-M   'P 1'
#
loop_
_entity.id
_entity.type
_entity.pdbx_description
1 polymer ?
#
loop_
_entity_poly.entity_id
_entity_poly.type
_entity_poly.pdbx_seq_one_letter_code
_entity_poly.pdbx_strand_id
1 'polypeptide(L)'
;MKAFPAYPSKEDYSLWEIFKREEYTKATPKKQNEVKLQSAQFQYDHESNCCLIENKFPVISPQELRGKSVLDLGCFTGGRIAYWKERYEFGEARGIDINPIFQEAGGLFAEKKNLDIEFQTGFGEELPYEPNSFDFITFCTNFNCHSIHLFTIYQIM
;
A
#
# COMPACT_ATOMS: atom_id res chain seq x y z
N MET A 1 -26.35 3.20 10.64
CA MET A 1 -25.22 2.26 10.47
C MET A 1 -25.51 1.44 9.22
N LYS A 2 -24.81 1.64 8.10
CA LYS A 2 -24.97 0.76 6.93
C LYS A 2 -24.27 -0.55 7.27
N ALA A 3 -25.02 -1.66 7.27
CA ALA A 3 -24.43 -2.98 7.39
C ALA A 3 -23.48 -3.18 6.21
N PHE A 4 -22.23 -3.57 6.49
CA PHE A 4 -21.31 -3.99 5.44
C PHE A 4 -21.93 -5.19 4.72
N PRO A 5 -22.00 -5.20 3.38
CA PRO A 5 -22.55 -6.32 2.67
C PRO A 5 -21.73 -7.56 3.00
N ALA A 6 -22.40 -8.68 3.33
CA ALA A 6 -21.75 -9.95 3.66
C ALA A 6 -20.85 -10.47 2.52
N TYR A 7 -21.07 -9.97 1.31
CA TYR A 7 -20.23 -10.20 0.14
C TYR A 7 -19.94 -8.86 -0.54
N PRO A 8 -18.68 -8.43 -0.61
CA PRO A 8 -18.33 -7.23 -1.37
C PRO A 8 -18.59 -7.42 -2.87
N SER A 9 -18.78 -6.31 -3.59
CA SER A 9 -19.13 -6.36 -5.01
C SER A 9 -18.05 -7.07 -5.84
N LYS A 10 -18.44 -7.57 -7.02
CA LYS A 10 -17.53 -8.29 -7.91
C LYS A 10 -16.36 -7.43 -8.40
N GLU A 11 -16.55 -6.12 -8.46
CA GLU A 11 -15.56 -5.12 -8.86
C GLU A 11 -14.99 -4.34 -7.67
N ASP A 12 -15.11 -4.86 -6.44
CA ASP A 12 -14.51 -4.23 -5.27
C ASP A 12 -13.01 -4.55 -5.18
N TYR A 13 -12.21 -3.72 -5.82
CA TYR A 13 -10.75 -3.81 -5.82
C TYR A 13 -10.09 -3.33 -4.51
N SER A 14 -10.89 -2.82 -3.56
CA SER A 14 -10.43 -2.35 -2.26
C SER A 14 -10.14 -3.49 -1.26
N LEU A 15 -10.56 -4.71 -1.60
CA LEU A 15 -10.59 -5.85 -0.69
C LEU A 15 -9.71 -7.00 -1.17
N TRP A 16 -8.91 -7.55 -0.26
CA TRP A 16 -8.01 -8.66 -0.55
C TRP A 16 -8.75 -9.95 -0.94
N GLU A 17 -10.03 -10.09 -0.57
CA GLU A 17 -10.88 -11.21 -0.96
C GLU A 17 -10.95 -11.39 -2.48
N ILE A 18 -10.70 -10.34 -3.28
CA ILE A 18 -10.66 -10.43 -4.74
C ILE A 18 -9.67 -11.50 -5.23
N PHE A 19 -8.57 -11.71 -4.50
CA PHE A 19 -7.54 -12.68 -4.83
C PHE A 19 -7.87 -14.13 -4.41
N LYS A 20 -8.94 -14.31 -3.63
CA LYS A 20 -9.41 -15.64 -3.20
C LYS A 20 -10.52 -16.20 -4.09
N ARG A 21 -11.07 -15.37 -4.98
CA ARG A 21 -12.23 -15.72 -5.80
C ARG A 21 -11.84 -16.69 -6.91
N GLU A 22 -12.78 -17.54 -7.31
CA GLU A 22 -12.56 -18.48 -8.42
C GLU A 22 -12.19 -17.77 -9.72
N GLU A 23 -12.76 -16.59 -9.96
CA GLU A 23 -12.47 -15.76 -11.13
C GLU A 23 -11.00 -15.32 -11.19
N TYR A 24 -10.33 -15.19 -10.03
CA TYR A 24 -8.90 -14.90 -9.95
C TYR A 24 -8.07 -16.18 -9.93
N THR A 25 -8.44 -17.17 -9.11
CA THR A 25 -7.63 -18.38 -8.91
C THR A 25 -7.61 -19.30 -10.13
N LYS A 26 -8.69 -19.31 -10.93
CA LYS A 26 -8.79 -20.06 -12.20
C LYS A 26 -8.44 -19.20 -13.44
N ALA A 27 -8.12 -17.92 -13.26
CA ALA A 27 -7.79 -17.02 -14.36
C ALA A 27 -6.41 -17.34 -14.97
N THR A 28 -6.21 -16.85 -16.20
CA THR A 28 -4.89 -16.88 -16.84
C THR A 28 -3.92 -15.94 -16.11
N PRO A 29 -2.59 -16.17 -16.20
CA PRO A 29 -1.59 -15.28 -15.58
C PRO A 29 -1.75 -13.81 -16.01
N LYS A 30 -2.06 -13.58 -17.29
CA LYS A 30 -2.36 -12.24 -17.80
C LYS A 30 -3.54 -11.60 -17.06
N LYS A 31 -4.63 -12.35 -16.88
CA LYS A 31 -5.82 -11.83 -16.19
C LYS A 31 -5.59 -11.60 -14.71
N GLN A 32 -4.80 -12.46 -14.06
CA GLN A 32 -4.37 -12.25 -12.68
C GLN A 32 -3.57 -10.96 -12.53
N ASN A 33 -2.61 -10.71 -13.43
CA ASN A 33 -1.83 -9.48 -13.42
C ASN A 33 -2.70 -8.24 -13.67
N GLU A 34 -3.70 -8.31 -14.54
CA GLU A 34 -4.69 -7.22 -14.70
C GLU A 34 -5.41 -6.91 -13.38
N VAL A 35 -5.88 -7.93 -12.65
CA VAL A 35 -6.57 -7.74 -11.37
C VAL A 35 -5.63 -7.15 -10.30
N LYS A 36 -4.39 -7.62 -10.23
CA LYS A 36 -3.36 -7.04 -9.34
C LYS A 36 -3.16 -5.56 -9.63
N LEU A 37 -2.97 -5.20 -10.90
CA LEU A 37 -2.80 -3.81 -11.34
C LEU A 37 -4.04 -2.95 -11.07
N GLN A 38 -5.25 -3.49 -11.23
CA GLN A 38 -6.48 -2.78 -10.92
C GLN A 38 -6.64 -2.51 -9.42
N SER A 39 -6.28 -3.47 -8.57
CA SER A 39 -6.25 -3.27 -7.12
C SER A 39 -5.20 -2.25 -6.70
N ALA A 40 -3.99 -2.33 -7.25
CA ALA A 40 -2.95 -1.33 -6.97
C ALA A 40 -3.36 0.07 -7.43
N GLN A 41 -3.96 0.19 -8.62
CA GLN A 41 -4.48 1.46 -9.13
C GLN A 41 -5.59 2.02 -8.25
N PHE A 42 -6.52 1.17 -7.79
CA PHE A 42 -7.58 1.61 -6.87
C PHE A 42 -7.00 2.19 -5.58
N GLN A 43 -5.99 1.54 -4.99
CA GLN A 43 -5.32 2.07 -3.80
C GLN A 43 -4.63 3.40 -4.05
N TYR A 44 -3.93 3.51 -5.18
CA TYR A 44 -3.25 4.74 -5.60
C TYR A 44 -4.25 5.89 -5.74
N ASP A 45 -5.36 5.65 -6.45
CA ASP A 45 -6.40 6.64 -6.68
C ASP A 45 -7.08 7.01 -5.35
N HIS A 46 -7.35 6.03 -4.49
CA HIS A 46 -7.90 6.29 -3.17
C HIS A 46 -6.98 7.20 -2.35
N GLU A 47 -5.69 6.89 -2.27
CA GLU A 47 -4.71 7.71 -1.56
C GLU A 47 -4.65 9.13 -2.14
N SER A 48 -4.67 9.27 -3.46
CA SER A 48 -4.67 10.58 -4.13
C SER A 48 -5.88 11.45 -3.80
N ASN A 49 -7.00 10.82 -3.45
CA ASN A 49 -8.24 11.52 -3.07
C ASN A 49 -8.28 11.84 -1.57
N CYS A 50 -7.72 10.96 -0.73
CA CYS A 50 -7.80 11.11 0.71
C CYS A 50 -6.56 11.77 1.34
N CYS A 51 -5.45 11.92 0.61
CA CYS A 51 -4.19 12.56 1.01
C CYS A 51 -3.88 12.28 2.49
N LEU A 52 -3.68 11.00 2.85
CA LEU A 52 -3.71 10.56 4.25
C LEU A 52 -2.67 11.30 5.08
N ILE A 53 -1.48 11.54 4.53
CA ILE A 53 -0.42 12.22 5.27
C ILE A 53 -0.82 13.65 5.61
N GLU A 54 -1.24 14.48 4.64
CA GLU A 54 -1.65 15.86 4.93
C GLU A 54 -2.87 15.92 5.85
N ASN A 55 -3.84 15.02 5.66
CA ASN A 55 -5.10 15.07 6.41
C ASN A 55 -4.99 14.51 7.84
N LYS A 56 -4.05 13.59 8.10
CA LYS A 56 -3.84 12.99 9.43
C LYS A 56 -2.62 13.55 10.16
N PHE A 57 -1.64 14.07 9.44
CA PHE A 57 -0.40 14.64 9.95
C PHE A 57 -0.15 16.04 9.38
N PRO A 58 -1.04 17.01 9.64
CA PRO A 58 -0.91 18.37 9.09
C PRO A 58 0.35 19.11 9.56
N VAL A 59 1.06 18.56 10.55
CA VAL A 59 2.33 19.08 11.06
C VAL A 59 3.53 18.67 10.21
N ILE A 60 3.41 17.61 9.41
CA ILE A 60 4.47 17.14 8.52
C ILE A 60 4.28 17.82 7.17
N SER A 61 5.21 18.66 6.77
CA SER A 61 5.17 19.27 5.45
C SER A 61 5.62 18.28 4.37
N PRO A 62 5.07 18.34 3.14
CA PRO A 62 5.55 17.54 2.01
C PRO A 62 7.07 17.65 1.77
N GLN A 63 7.66 18.81 2.08
CA GLN A 63 9.09 19.05 1.94
C GLN A 63 9.93 18.22 2.92
N GLU A 64 9.41 17.92 4.12
CA GLU A 64 10.12 17.11 5.12
C GLU A 64 10.21 15.62 4.73
N LEU A 65 9.35 15.16 3.82
CA LEU A 65 9.32 13.79 3.32
C LEU A 65 10.27 13.57 2.13
N ARG A 66 10.66 14.66 1.46
CA ARG A 66 11.45 14.62 0.23
C ARG A 66 12.82 13.98 0.47
N GLY A 67 13.15 12.98 -0.34
CA GLY A 67 14.42 12.27 -0.28
C GLY A 67 14.57 11.34 0.92
N LYS A 68 13.54 11.20 1.76
CA LYS A 68 13.55 10.37 2.96
C LYS A 68 13.28 8.90 2.63
N SER A 69 13.63 8.01 3.56
CA SER A 69 13.31 6.59 3.45
C SER A 69 11.99 6.27 4.14
N VAL A 70 11.14 5.49 3.48
CA VAL A 70 9.84 5.06 4.00
C VAL A 70 9.64 3.55 3.89
N LEU A 71 9.12 2.94 4.95
CA LEU A 71 8.63 1.56 5.00
C LEU A 71 7.11 1.54 5.20
N ASP A 72 6.37 0.87 4.31
CA ASP A 72 4.94 0.59 4.46
C ASP A 72 4.72 -0.86 4.93
N LEU A 73 4.28 -1.01 6.17
CA LEU A 73 3.96 -2.28 6.81
C LEU A 73 2.52 -2.68 6.47
N GLY A 74 2.34 -3.86 5.87
CA GLY A 74 1.05 -4.27 5.32
C GLY A 74 0.72 -3.46 4.06
N CYS A 75 1.68 -3.36 3.13
CA CYS A 75 1.58 -2.50 1.95
C CYS A 75 0.50 -2.92 0.95
N PHE A 76 -0.09 -4.11 1.12
CA PHE A 76 -1.09 -4.67 0.22
C PHE A 76 -0.57 -4.62 -1.24
N THR A 77 -1.39 -4.27 -2.23
CA THR A 77 -0.95 -4.16 -3.63
C THR A 77 -0.03 -2.95 -3.95
N GLY A 78 0.47 -2.21 -2.96
CA GLY A 78 1.52 -1.20 -3.13
C GLY A 78 1.10 0.14 -3.75
N GLY A 79 -0.20 0.35 -4.02
CA GLY A 79 -0.66 1.58 -4.66
C GLY A 79 -0.48 2.84 -3.81
N ARG A 80 -0.59 2.73 -2.48
CA ARG A 80 -0.43 3.85 -1.56
C ARG A 80 1.01 4.37 -1.53
N ILE A 81 1.97 3.48 -1.26
CA ILE A 81 3.39 3.86 -1.26
C ILE A 81 3.86 4.35 -2.62
N ALA A 82 3.28 3.85 -3.72
CA ALA A 82 3.52 4.39 -5.06
C ALA A 82 3.05 5.85 -5.21
N TYR A 83 1.85 6.18 -4.73
CA TYR A 83 1.38 7.57 -4.70
C TYR A 83 2.31 8.45 -3.85
N TRP A 84 2.71 7.98 -2.68
CA TRP A 84 3.62 8.72 -1.81
C TRP A 84 4.99 8.96 -2.44
N LYS A 85 5.56 7.95 -3.09
CA LYS A 85 6.82 8.05 -3.84
C LYS A 85 6.76 9.16 -4.89
N GLU A 86 5.67 9.22 -5.67
CA GLU A 86 5.46 10.25 -6.70
C GLU A 86 5.18 11.62 -6.09
N ARG A 87 4.26 11.70 -5.11
CA ARG A 87 3.72 12.96 -4.57
C ARG A 87 4.68 13.69 -3.65
N TYR A 88 5.44 12.96 -2.83
CA TYR A 88 6.33 13.50 -1.81
C TYR A 88 7.80 13.30 -2.14
N GLU A 89 8.11 12.68 -3.28
CA GLU A 89 9.48 12.45 -3.75
C GLU A 89 10.34 11.72 -2.71
N PHE A 90 9.79 10.67 -2.07
CA PHE A 90 10.57 9.82 -1.16
C PHE A 90 11.82 9.27 -1.87
N GLY A 91 12.96 9.30 -1.19
CA GLY A 91 14.24 8.84 -1.73
C GLY A 91 14.25 7.32 -1.85
N GLU A 92 13.95 6.63 -0.75
CA GLU A 92 13.86 5.19 -0.66
C GLU A 92 12.45 4.80 -0.20
N ALA A 93 11.84 3.81 -0.86
CA ALA A 93 10.50 3.36 -0.53
C ALA A 93 10.45 1.84 -0.56
N ARG A 94 10.02 1.23 0.55
CA ARG A 94 9.87 -0.22 0.67
C ARG A 94 8.48 -0.59 1.19
N GLY A 95 7.89 -1.64 0.64
CA GLY A 95 6.64 -2.23 1.10
C GLY A 95 6.85 -3.66 1.56
N ILE A 96 6.26 -4.02 2.71
CA ILE A 96 6.28 -5.40 3.20
C ILE A 96 4.86 -5.88 3.50
N ASP A 97 4.56 -7.10 3.11
CA ASP A 97 3.31 -7.78 3.45
C ASP A 97 3.55 -9.28 3.63
N ILE A 98 2.68 -9.95 4.39
CA ILE A 98 2.82 -11.38 4.72
C ILE A 98 2.51 -12.28 3.52
N ASN A 99 1.67 -11.81 2.58
CA ASN A 99 1.23 -12.63 1.45
C ASN A 99 2.02 -12.30 0.17
N PRO A 100 2.66 -13.28 -0.48
CA PRO A 100 3.51 -13.04 -1.66
C PRO A 100 2.79 -12.42 -2.85
N ILE A 101 1.47 -12.58 -2.94
CA ILE A 101 0.68 -11.93 -4.00
C ILE A 101 0.82 -10.41 -3.99
N PHE A 102 1.07 -9.80 -2.83
CA PHE A 102 1.20 -8.36 -2.65
C PHE A 102 2.57 -7.85 -3.07
N GLN A 103 3.62 -8.63 -2.82
CA GLN A 103 4.93 -8.39 -3.42
C GLN A 103 4.83 -8.39 -4.95
N GLU A 104 4.18 -9.40 -5.53
CA GLU A 104 4.00 -9.48 -6.98
C GLU A 104 3.17 -8.31 -7.53
N ALA A 105 2.06 -7.96 -6.86
CA ALA A 105 1.19 -6.87 -7.29
C ALA A 105 1.87 -5.51 -7.21
N GLY A 106 2.59 -5.24 -6.11
CA GLY A 106 3.37 -4.02 -5.91
C GLY A 106 4.47 -3.89 -6.95
N GLY A 107 5.23 -4.96 -7.20
CA GLY A 107 6.27 -5.00 -8.23
C GLY A 107 5.73 -4.68 -9.62
N LEU A 108 4.64 -5.33 -10.04
CA LEU A 108 3.98 -5.03 -11.32
C LEU A 108 3.53 -3.57 -11.43
N PHE A 109 3.04 -3.00 -10.34
CA PHE A 109 2.55 -1.62 -10.34
C PHE A 109 3.68 -0.59 -10.35
N ALA A 110 4.76 -0.83 -9.60
CA ALA A 110 5.96 -0.01 -9.62
C ALA A 110 6.63 -0.03 -10.99
N GLU A 111 6.77 -1.21 -11.61
CA GLU A 111 7.26 -1.34 -12.99
C GLU A 111 6.38 -0.55 -13.97
N LYS A 112 5.05 -0.70 -13.89
CA LYS A 112 4.10 0.02 -14.74
C LYS A 112 4.22 1.54 -14.59
N LYS A 113 4.50 2.04 -13.38
CA LYS A 113 4.67 3.47 -13.08
C LYS A 113 6.11 3.97 -13.27
N ASN A 114 7.06 3.08 -13.55
CA ASN A 114 8.49 3.38 -13.58
C ASN A 114 8.98 4.01 -12.26
N LEU A 115 8.60 3.41 -11.13
CA LEU A 115 8.98 3.83 -9.78
C LEU A 115 9.98 2.85 -9.16
N ASP A 116 10.99 3.39 -8.50
CA ASP A 116 11.95 2.62 -7.71
C ASP A 116 11.39 2.38 -6.29
N ILE A 117 10.72 1.24 -6.13
CA ILE A 117 10.08 0.79 -4.89
C ILE A 117 10.36 -0.70 -4.72
N GLU A 118 10.91 -1.08 -3.56
CA GLU A 118 11.17 -2.48 -3.24
C GLU A 118 9.96 -3.08 -2.51
N PHE A 119 9.47 -4.22 -2.98
CA PHE A 119 8.41 -4.98 -2.30
C PHE A 119 8.93 -6.33 -1.85
N GLN A 120 8.62 -6.71 -0.61
CA GLN A 120 9.05 -7.96 -0.04
C GLN A 120 7.94 -8.68 0.73
N THR A 121 7.97 -10.01 0.68
CA THR A 121 7.15 -10.87 1.53
C THR A 121 7.84 -11.07 2.87
N GLY A 122 7.15 -10.79 3.98
CA GLY A 122 7.71 -11.00 5.32
C GLY A 122 6.77 -10.60 6.46
N PHE A 123 7.25 -10.76 7.68
CA PHE A 123 6.50 -10.48 8.91
C PHE A 123 6.96 -9.16 9.51
N GLY A 124 6.04 -8.37 10.07
CA GLY A 124 6.37 -7.10 10.72
C GLY A 124 7.14 -7.29 12.03
N GLU A 125 7.00 -8.46 12.65
CA GLU A 125 7.69 -8.87 13.87
C GLU A 125 9.16 -9.27 13.63
N GLU A 126 9.51 -9.61 12.39
CA GLU A 126 10.83 -10.05 11.97
C GLU A 126 11.21 -9.38 10.65
N LEU A 127 11.50 -8.07 10.73
CA LEU A 127 11.82 -7.27 9.56
C LEU A 127 13.21 -7.64 8.97
N PRO A 128 13.33 -7.79 7.65
CA PRO A 128 14.59 -8.10 6.96
C PRO A 128 15.45 -6.84 6.75
N TYR A 129 15.39 -5.88 7.66
CA TYR A 129 16.04 -4.58 7.54
C TYR A 129 16.87 -4.30 8.77
N GLU A 130 17.94 -3.53 8.59
CA GLU A 130 18.75 -3.07 9.70
C GLU A 130 17.93 -2.17 10.64
N PRO A 131 18.14 -2.23 11.96
CA PRO A 131 17.49 -1.32 12.89
C PRO A 131 17.76 0.15 12.52
N ASN A 132 16.74 1.01 12.66
CA ASN A 132 16.82 2.45 12.39
C ASN A 132 17.23 2.81 10.95
N SER A 133 16.90 1.98 9.95
CA SER A 133 17.19 2.26 8.54
C SER A 133 16.16 3.16 7.83
N PHE A 134 15.01 3.42 8.44
CA PHE A 134 13.93 4.21 7.85
C PHE A 134 13.66 5.50 8.61
N ASP A 135 13.57 6.62 7.91
CA ASP A 135 13.10 7.88 8.49
C ASP A 135 11.62 7.78 8.90
N PHE A 136 10.82 7.07 8.10
CA PHE A 136 9.38 6.91 8.31
C PHE A 136 8.94 5.46 8.19
N ILE A 137 8.16 5.00 9.16
CA ILE A 137 7.44 3.72 9.09
C ILE A 137 5.95 4.03 9.11
N THR A 138 5.22 3.46 8.16
CA THR A 138 3.77 3.59 8.03
C THR A 138 3.11 2.23 8.22
N PHE A 139 1.92 2.23 8.81
CA PHE A 139 1.06 1.06 8.92
C PHE A 139 -0.37 1.56 8.77
N CYS A 140 -1.13 1.00 7.84
CA CYS A 140 -2.48 1.48 7.57
C CYS A 140 -3.46 0.31 7.40
N THR A 141 -4.31 0.09 8.40
CA THR A 141 -5.37 -0.91 8.30
C THR A 141 -6.66 -0.28 7.76
N ASN A 142 -7.10 -0.78 6.59
CA ASN A 142 -8.39 -0.55 5.93
C ASN A 142 -8.68 0.83 5.28
N PHE A 143 -9.34 0.76 4.11
CA PHE A 143 -9.72 1.84 3.19
C PHE A 143 -10.95 2.67 3.61
N ASN A 144 -11.60 2.34 4.73
CA ASN A 144 -12.73 3.10 5.23
C ASN A 144 -12.29 4.05 6.34
N CYS A 145 -11.94 5.27 5.94
CA CYS A 145 -11.52 6.39 6.81
C CYS A 145 -12.60 6.85 7.85
N HIS A 146 -13.65 6.06 8.09
CA HIS A 146 -14.73 6.32 9.04
C HIS A 146 -14.67 5.49 10.33
N SER A 147 -13.70 4.58 10.48
CA SER A 147 -13.49 3.84 11.72
C SER A 147 -12.00 3.69 11.96
N ILE A 148 -11.53 4.39 12.99
CA ILE A 148 -10.16 4.43 13.51
C ILE A 148 -9.65 2.99 13.72
N HIS A 149 -8.38 2.69 13.38
CA HIS A 149 -7.40 2.08 14.28
C HIS A 149 -5.98 2.09 13.66
N LEU A 150 -5.15 2.97 14.22
CA LEU A 150 -3.69 3.13 14.06
C LEU A 150 -3.16 3.32 12.63
N PHE A 151 -2.96 4.58 12.27
CA PHE A 151 -1.89 4.97 11.38
C PHE A 151 -0.85 5.69 12.24
N THR A 152 0.36 5.15 12.32
CA THR A 152 1.45 5.77 13.06
C THR A 152 2.61 5.92 12.10
N ILE A 153 2.91 7.19 11.77
CA ILE A 153 4.22 7.54 11.22
C ILE A 153 5.14 7.67 12.41
N TYR A 154 6.09 6.75 12.56
CA TYR A 154 7.22 6.97 13.45
C TYR A 154 8.29 7.73 12.66
N GLN A 155 8.52 8.99 13.02
CA GLN A 155 9.75 9.67 12.64
C GLN A 155 10.85 9.20 13.59
N ILE A 156 11.80 8.42 13.09
CA ILE A 156 12.96 8.01 13.88
C ILE A 156 13.95 9.18 13.85
N MET A 157 14.09 9.90 14.97
CA MET A 157 15.05 11.01 15.14
C MET A 157 16.49 10.53 15.26
#